data_AF-A0A815RD83-F1
#
_entry.id   AF-A0A815RD83-F1
#
_cell.length_a   1.000
_cell.length_b   1.000
_cell.length_c   1.000
_cell.angle_alpha   90.00
_cell.angle_beta   90.00
_cell.angle_gamma   90.00
#
_symmetry.space_group_name_H-M   'P 1'
#
loop_
_entity.id
_entity.type
_entity.pdbx_description
1 polymer ?
#
loop_
_entity_poly.entity_id
_entity_poly.type
_entity_poly.pdbx_seq_one_letter_code
_entity_poly.pdbx_strand_id
1 'polypeptide(L)'
;MHVTLITTCSSKFSITSSTLSYTVDEPIHIKVNSTISDTKFIGIHLLAQDEKHLNVGSWRTTDELAESNICDGVAYYSEIGKTNIDAIWQASSRVVGNVRIKAIIIENEKTIYINCYDITLTPRVPNNSSFIDENDSTSNTPPTITTNTTTQPTTTITTTSRSQNTTITASPTAEVAINVTWTFTSGINVTNVLMTIKNLKPSQWAAIGLNINRSMGGTHVFMCKRYADDTIVINRYVNPNKHEEPEPAGSEDGGVLTPGKQEFNEGIVICRFSLSNFTSQTSGQLQEVKPLSQSNKYYPIFAVGFLDEYHDPMRHAKDSRTTQSDFVQLNQKETILYKIPNVAVDLTFARAHGIIMIFTWILIVSTGVLISRYFKNAWLHTLICGKAAWFAAHRFLMSIATILTVLGFLFIFVFRQGLWIDLGLTRAFAHSITGVIMIGLAFFQPFIALFRCEPDSRYRFIFNFIHTFVGFSSLILSNATLFLATYFPIFKDNRGRIILIIWLGWIVFIFTIFQIIQSYYRKKNNASGYTNLNSSNTTIADLVENSMTPKTTSNRLTNEQETSFEEKLKNVLLAIHILVAAILSIILTTLIL
;
A
#
# COMPACT_ATOMS: atom_id res chain seq x y z
N MET A 1 15.54 -23.89 38.09
CA MET A 1 14.06 -23.94 38.06
C MET A 1 13.68 -25.21 37.31
N HIS A 2 12.97 -26.16 37.94
CA HIS A 2 12.52 -27.37 37.26
C HIS A 2 11.23 -27.06 36.48
N VAL A 3 11.28 -27.20 35.15
CA VAL A 3 10.11 -27.13 34.26
C VAL A 3 9.48 -28.51 34.20
N THR A 4 8.18 -28.61 34.47
CA THR A 4 7.43 -29.86 34.40
C THR A 4 6.75 -29.96 33.04
N LEU A 5 7.19 -30.92 32.23
CA LEU A 5 6.53 -31.29 30.97
C LEU A 5 5.42 -32.30 31.28
N ILE A 6 4.18 -31.94 30.95
CA ILE A 6 3.00 -32.80 31.15
C ILE A 6 2.57 -33.35 29.79
N THR A 7 2.56 -34.68 29.68
CA THR A 7 2.11 -35.41 28.47
C THR A 7 0.73 -36.03 28.62
N THR A 8 0.10 -35.89 29.80
CA THR A 8 -1.27 -36.32 30.06
C THR A 8 -2.23 -35.14 29.90
N CYS A 9 -3.33 -35.37 29.17
CA CYS A 9 -4.30 -34.33 28.87
C CYS A 9 -5.01 -33.86 30.15
N SER A 10 -5.00 -32.55 30.37
CA SER A 10 -5.79 -31.92 31.43
C SER A 10 -7.16 -31.55 30.86
N SER A 11 -8.22 -31.67 31.66
CA SER A 11 -9.55 -31.21 31.25
C SER A 11 -9.71 -29.69 31.31
N LYS A 12 -8.61 -28.93 31.48
CA LYS A 12 -8.56 -27.46 31.64
C LYS A 12 -8.61 -26.66 30.33
N PHE A 13 -8.18 -27.28 29.23
CA PHE A 13 -8.17 -26.64 27.91
C PHE A 13 -8.82 -27.57 26.88
N SER A 14 -9.31 -26.98 25.79
CA SER A 14 -9.89 -27.72 24.67
C SER A 14 -9.45 -27.08 23.36
N ILE A 15 -9.18 -27.91 22.37
CA ILE A 15 -9.02 -27.49 20.97
C ILE A 15 -10.29 -27.88 20.21
N THR A 16 -10.78 -26.97 19.38
CA THR A 16 -11.97 -27.19 18.53
C THR A 16 -11.71 -26.62 17.14
N SER A 17 -12.30 -27.24 16.11
CA SER A 17 -12.27 -26.73 14.75
C SER A 17 -13.69 -26.41 14.27
N SER A 18 -13.81 -25.42 13.38
CA SER A 18 -15.08 -25.05 12.74
C SER A 18 -15.63 -26.17 11.83
N THR A 19 -14.76 -26.99 11.27
CA THR A 19 -15.09 -28.18 10.48
C THR A 19 -14.01 -29.25 10.66
N LEU A 20 -14.35 -30.53 10.44
CA LEU A 20 -13.42 -31.67 10.46
C LEU A 20 -13.01 -32.11 9.04
N SER A 21 -13.51 -31.43 8.01
CA SER A 21 -13.13 -31.66 6.62
C SER A 21 -12.53 -30.41 6.00
N TYR A 22 -11.51 -30.55 5.17
CA TYR A 22 -10.85 -29.42 4.51
C TYR A 22 -10.88 -29.50 2.99
N THR A 23 -10.87 -28.32 2.36
CA THR A 23 -10.59 -28.09 0.94
C THR A 23 -9.55 -26.97 0.82
N VAL A 24 -8.92 -26.85 -0.34
CA VAL A 24 -7.84 -25.87 -0.59
C VAL A 24 -8.34 -24.43 -0.47
N ASP A 25 -9.57 -24.17 -0.89
CA ASP A 25 -10.12 -22.83 -0.99
C ASP A 25 -10.86 -22.36 0.27
N GLU A 26 -11.07 -23.25 1.25
CA GLU A 26 -11.85 -22.95 2.45
C GLU A 26 -10.97 -22.83 3.70
N PRO A 27 -10.84 -21.64 4.31
CA PRO A 27 -10.11 -21.48 5.56
C PRO A 27 -10.89 -22.07 6.75
N ILE A 28 -10.17 -22.67 7.69
CA ILE A 28 -10.72 -23.37 8.87
C ILE A 28 -10.30 -22.63 10.14
N HIS A 29 -11.28 -22.21 10.93
CA HIS A 29 -11.03 -21.69 12.28
C HIS A 29 -10.70 -22.81 13.27
N ILE A 30 -9.61 -22.63 14.00
CA ILE A 30 -9.10 -23.47 15.08
C ILE A 30 -9.10 -22.64 16.36
N LYS A 31 -9.91 -23.05 17.33
CA LYS A 31 -10.06 -22.36 18.62
C LYS A 31 -9.48 -23.19 19.73
N VAL A 32 -8.64 -22.57 20.56
CA VAL A 32 -8.21 -23.15 21.82
C VAL A 32 -8.80 -22.36 22.96
N ASN A 33 -9.61 -23.03 23.79
CA ASN A 33 -10.39 -22.43 24.85
C ASN A 33 -10.09 -23.08 26.20
N SER A 34 -10.05 -22.26 27.22
CA SER A 34 -10.15 -22.67 28.61
C SER A 34 -11.54 -23.23 28.90
N THR A 35 -11.61 -24.44 29.47
CA THR A 35 -12.85 -25.15 29.80
C THR A 35 -13.28 -24.92 31.24
N ILE A 36 -12.41 -24.36 32.08
CA ILE A 36 -12.69 -24.01 33.48
C ILE A 36 -12.59 -22.49 33.63
N SER A 37 -13.65 -21.87 34.17
CA SER A 37 -13.67 -20.43 34.45
C SER A 37 -12.40 -20.00 35.20
N ASP A 38 -11.80 -18.89 34.75
CA ASP A 38 -10.58 -18.29 35.30
C ASP A 38 -9.25 -19.02 35.09
N THR A 39 -9.22 -20.18 34.42
CA THR A 39 -7.94 -20.79 34.03
C THR A 39 -7.39 -20.12 32.75
N LYS A 40 -6.15 -19.63 32.83
CA LYS A 40 -5.46 -18.89 31.77
C LYS A 40 -4.20 -19.63 31.33
N PHE A 41 -3.84 -19.48 30.06
CA PHE A 41 -2.53 -19.88 29.54
C PHE A 41 -1.73 -18.64 29.15
N ILE A 42 -0.42 -18.67 29.42
CA ILE A 42 0.52 -17.59 29.07
C ILE A 42 1.15 -17.79 27.69
N GLY A 43 1.01 -18.98 27.10
CA GLY A 43 1.46 -19.20 25.73
C GLY A 43 0.82 -20.40 25.05
N ILE A 44 0.88 -20.41 23.73
CA ILE A 44 0.41 -21.52 22.89
C ILE A 44 1.24 -21.61 21.61
N HIS A 45 1.40 -22.83 21.08
CA HIS A 45 1.92 -23.08 19.74
C HIS A 45 1.02 -24.08 19.00
N LEU A 46 0.50 -23.68 17.83
CA LEU A 46 -0.35 -24.47 16.96
C LEU A 46 0.41 -24.91 15.71
N LEU A 47 0.35 -26.20 15.41
CA LEU A 47 1.02 -26.82 14.27
C LEU A 47 0.02 -27.67 13.49
N ALA A 48 0.14 -27.69 12.16
CA ALA A 48 -0.64 -28.56 11.30
C ALA A 48 0.32 -29.54 10.63
N GLN A 49 0.13 -30.84 10.83
CA GLN A 49 1.04 -31.87 10.34
C GLN A 49 0.35 -32.87 9.44
N ASP A 50 1.00 -33.27 8.35
CA ASP A 50 0.53 -34.38 7.52
C ASP A 50 0.84 -35.75 8.17
N GLU A 51 0.47 -36.83 7.49
CA GLU A 51 0.73 -38.20 7.94
C GLU A 51 2.24 -38.55 8.04
N LYS A 52 3.11 -37.72 7.46
CA LYS A 52 4.58 -37.84 7.54
C LYS A 52 5.20 -36.93 8.60
N HIS A 53 4.38 -36.28 9.42
CA HIS A 53 4.78 -35.31 10.44
C HIS A 53 5.44 -34.03 9.90
N LEU A 54 5.24 -33.70 8.61
CA LEU A 54 5.69 -32.45 8.02
C LEU A 54 4.64 -31.36 8.28
N ASN A 55 5.11 -30.14 8.57
CA ASN A 55 4.21 -29.01 8.76
C ASN A 55 3.57 -28.62 7.42
N VAL A 56 2.25 -28.45 7.39
CA VAL A 56 1.47 -28.25 6.16
C VAL A 56 0.40 -27.17 6.30
N GLY A 57 0.10 -26.51 5.17
CA GLY A 57 -0.86 -25.42 5.11
C GLY A 57 -0.29 -24.09 5.61
N SER A 58 -1.15 -23.08 5.65
CA SER A 58 -0.78 -21.73 6.11
C SER A 58 -1.64 -21.32 7.29
N TRP A 59 -1.06 -20.49 8.15
CA TRP A 59 -1.74 -19.99 9.33
C TRP A 59 -1.91 -18.48 9.27
N ARG A 60 -3.07 -18.01 9.74
CA ARG A 60 -3.35 -16.61 10.01
C ARG A 60 -3.94 -16.50 11.41
N THR A 61 -3.75 -15.37 12.05
CA THR A 61 -4.31 -15.11 13.38
C THR A 61 -5.08 -13.81 13.34
N THR A 62 -6.20 -13.76 14.05
CA THR A 62 -6.96 -12.53 14.28
C THR A 62 -6.53 -11.81 15.56
N ASP A 63 -5.59 -12.41 16.30
CA ASP A 63 -5.10 -11.91 17.59
C ASP A 63 -3.81 -11.10 17.40
N GLU A 64 -3.84 -9.81 17.74
CA GLU A 64 -2.74 -8.85 17.54
C GLU A 64 -1.44 -9.21 18.28
N LEU A 65 -1.51 -10.05 19.31
CA LEU A 65 -0.35 -10.48 20.10
C LEU A 65 0.18 -11.86 19.71
N ALA A 66 -0.49 -12.55 18.79
CA ALA A 66 -0.05 -13.84 18.29
C ALA A 66 0.73 -13.63 16.98
N GLU A 67 1.84 -14.33 16.83
CA GLU A 67 2.66 -14.30 15.63
C GLU A 67 2.42 -15.56 14.79
N SER A 68 2.02 -15.37 13.54
CA SER A 68 1.92 -16.45 12.55
C SER A 68 3.29 -16.73 11.91
N ASN A 69 3.51 -17.98 11.49
CA ASN A 69 4.74 -18.48 10.85
C ASN A 69 5.96 -18.65 11.78
N ILE A 70 5.74 -18.78 13.09
CA ILE A 70 6.78 -19.27 14.01
C ILE A 70 6.84 -20.80 13.88
N CYS A 71 7.94 -21.30 13.32
CA CYS A 71 8.16 -22.73 13.07
C CYS A 71 7.01 -23.38 12.27
N ASP A 72 6.54 -22.70 11.21
CA ASP A 72 5.41 -23.12 10.35
C ASP A 72 4.08 -23.30 11.11
N GLY A 73 3.92 -22.57 12.22
CA GLY A 73 2.75 -22.59 13.09
C GLY A 73 2.31 -21.20 13.53
N VAL A 74 1.34 -21.14 14.44
CA VAL A 74 0.99 -19.92 15.17
C VAL A 74 1.54 -20.05 16.58
N ALA A 75 2.28 -19.05 17.05
CA ALA A 75 2.68 -18.99 18.44
C ALA A 75 2.18 -17.70 19.12
N TYR A 76 1.87 -17.83 20.40
CA TYR A 76 1.56 -16.70 21.28
C TYR A 76 2.30 -16.90 22.60
N TYR A 77 2.87 -15.82 23.12
CA TYR A 77 3.47 -15.79 24.45
C TYR A 77 3.30 -14.40 25.07
N SER A 78 2.74 -14.33 26.28
CA SER A 78 2.58 -13.07 27.02
C SER A 78 2.52 -13.32 28.52
N GLU A 79 2.99 -12.36 29.30
CA GLU A 79 2.80 -12.33 30.75
C GLU A 79 1.32 -12.13 31.14
N ILE A 80 0.51 -11.59 30.22
CA ILE A 80 -0.94 -11.44 30.40
C ILE A 80 -1.62 -12.72 29.89
N GLY A 81 -1.92 -13.63 30.81
CA GLY A 81 -2.57 -14.91 30.47
C GLY A 81 -3.93 -14.74 29.79
N LYS A 82 -4.22 -15.60 28.81
CA LYS A 82 -5.46 -15.62 28.02
C LYS A 82 -6.31 -16.85 28.30
N THR A 83 -7.60 -16.73 28.05
CA THR A 83 -8.59 -17.81 28.18
C THR A 83 -8.99 -18.42 26.84
N ASN A 84 -8.74 -17.72 25.72
CA ASN A 84 -9.01 -18.22 24.38
C ASN A 84 -8.03 -17.68 23.34
N ILE A 85 -7.95 -18.38 22.20
CA ILE A 85 -7.30 -17.93 20.97
C ILE A 85 -8.06 -18.51 19.77
N ASP A 86 -8.17 -17.72 18.70
CA ASP A 86 -8.77 -18.13 17.42
C ASP A 86 -7.71 -17.96 16.33
N ALA A 87 -7.34 -19.07 15.69
CA ALA A 87 -6.38 -19.13 14.61
C ALA A 87 -7.04 -19.71 13.37
N ILE A 88 -6.68 -19.19 12.20
CA ILE A 88 -7.23 -19.62 10.91
C ILE A 88 -6.17 -20.45 10.20
N TRP A 89 -6.49 -21.70 9.92
CA TRP A 89 -5.65 -22.60 9.13
C TRP A 89 -6.24 -22.79 7.73
N GLN A 90 -5.41 -22.69 6.69
CA GLN A 90 -5.82 -22.91 5.31
C GLN A 90 -4.94 -23.99 4.66
N ALA A 91 -5.59 -25.00 4.09
CA ALA A 91 -4.93 -26.07 3.37
C ALA A 91 -4.34 -25.54 2.06
N SER A 92 -3.09 -25.92 1.74
CA SER A 92 -2.54 -25.66 0.41
C SER A 92 -3.05 -26.70 -0.60
N SER A 93 -2.94 -26.39 -1.90
CA SER A 93 -3.27 -27.33 -2.99
C SER A 93 -2.44 -28.63 -2.98
N ARG A 94 -1.43 -28.69 -2.12
CA ARG A 94 -0.42 -29.73 -2.03
C ARG A 94 -0.59 -30.63 -0.79
N VAL A 95 -1.54 -30.32 0.09
CA VAL A 95 -1.87 -31.18 1.24
C VAL A 95 -2.60 -32.43 0.74
N VAL A 96 -2.06 -33.61 1.07
CA VAL A 96 -2.63 -34.90 0.68
C VAL A 96 -2.84 -35.76 1.93
N GLY A 97 -4.06 -36.28 2.11
CA GLY A 97 -4.40 -37.15 3.23
C GLY A 97 -4.82 -36.39 4.49
N ASN A 98 -4.79 -37.06 5.64
CA ASN A 98 -5.28 -36.48 6.87
C ASN A 98 -4.28 -35.47 7.45
N VAL A 99 -4.79 -34.33 7.94
CA VAL A 99 -3.98 -33.33 8.63
C VAL A 99 -4.27 -33.35 10.11
N ARG A 100 -3.24 -33.50 10.93
CA ARG A 100 -3.33 -33.41 12.38
C ARG A 100 -2.93 -32.02 12.85
N ILE A 101 -3.88 -31.28 13.41
CA ILE A 101 -3.61 -30.04 14.13
C ILE A 101 -3.19 -30.38 15.56
N LYS A 102 -2.03 -29.91 16.01
CA LYS A 102 -1.51 -30.08 17.37
C LYS A 102 -1.41 -28.74 18.08
N ALA A 103 -1.78 -28.71 19.36
CA ALA A 103 -1.56 -27.57 20.24
C ALA A 103 -0.63 -27.90 21.40
N ILE A 104 0.38 -27.04 21.59
CA ILE A 104 1.24 -27.00 22.77
C ILE A 104 0.77 -25.82 23.61
N ILE A 105 0.42 -26.04 24.88
CA ILE A 105 -0.14 -24.99 25.75
C ILE A 105 0.79 -24.77 26.95
N ILE A 106 1.15 -23.52 27.20
CA ILE A 106 1.97 -23.08 28.33
C ILE A 106 1.03 -22.42 29.35
N GLU A 107 0.74 -23.10 30.45
CA GLU A 107 -0.15 -22.57 31.50
C GLU A 107 0.58 -21.53 32.37
N ASN A 108 1.82 -21.82 32.74
CA ASN A 108 2.72 -20.94 33.49
C ASN A 108 4.18 -21.34 33.23
N GLU A 109 5.14 -20.57 33.76
CA GLU A 109 6.58 -20.79 33.58
C GLU A 109 7.09 -22.20 33.96
N LYS A 110 6.31 -22.97 34.74
CA LYS A 110 6.68 -24.31 35.20
C LYS A 110 5.86 -25.43 34.57
N THR A 111 4.81 -25.12 33.81
CA THR A 111 3.81 -26.10 33.36
C THR A 111 3.54 -25.98 31.87
N ILE A 112 3.97 -26.98 31.10
CA ILE A 112 3.79 -27.03 29.64
C ILE A 112 3.10 -28.36 29.27
N TYR A 113 2.00 -28.27 28.53
CA TYR A 113 1.29 -29.42 27.96
C TYR A 113 1.74 -29.65 26.52
N ILE A 114 2.32 -30.82 26.24
CA ILE A 114 2.83 -31.20 24.91
C ILE A 114 2.19 -32.52 24.48
N ASN A 115 1.78 -32.62 23.22
CA ASN A 115 1.12 -33.81 22.64
C ASN A 115 -0.21 -34.19 23.31
N CYS A 116 -0.87 -33.25 23.99
CA CYS A 116 -2.13 -33.50 24.71
C CYS A 116 -3.38 -33.09 23.92
N TYR A 117 -3.27 -32.13 23.00
CA TYR A 117 -4.41 -31.53 22.33
C TYR A 117 -4.21 -31.60 20.82
N ASP A 118 -4.97 -32.46 20.15
CA ASP A 118 -4.96 -32.58 18.70
C ASP A 118 -6.35 -32.78 18.09
N ILE A 119 -6.48 -32.39 16.82
CA ILE A 119 -7.65 -32.64 15.98
C ILE A 119 -7.17 -33.17 14.64
N THR A 120 -7.90 -34.12 14.06
CA THR A 120 -7.63 -34.60 12.70
C THR A 120 -8.65 -34.03 11.72
N LEU A 121 -8.15 -33.42 10.64
CA LEU A 121 -8.90 -32.89 9.53
C LEU A 121 -8.76 -33.86 8.33
N THR A 122 -9.87 -34.14 7.67
CA THR A 122 -9.96 -35.10 6.56
C THR A 122 -10.18 -34.38 5.22
N PRO A 123 -9.57 -34.83 4.12
CA PRO A 123 -9.79 -34.20 2.81
C PRO A 123 -11.21 -34.50 2.31
N ARG A 124 -11.89 -33.49 1.77
CA ARG A 124 -13.23 -33.66 1.18
C ARG A 124 -13.11 -34.21 -0.25
N VAL A 125 -13.48 -35.48 -0.45
CA VAL A 125 -13.42 -36.12 -1.79
C VAL A 125 -14.47 -35.50 -2.73
N PRO A 126 -14.09 -34.99 -3.91
CA PRO A 126 -15.05 -34.63 -4.95
C PRO A 126 -15.64 -35.90 -5.57
N ASN A 127 -16.95 -36.10 -5.46
CA ASN A 127 -17.63 -37.13 -6.22
C ASN A 127 -17.59 -36.75 -7.70
N ASN A 128 -16.85 -37.48 -8.55
CA ASN A 128 -17.25 -37.68 -9.93
C ASN A 128 -16.58 -38.89 -10.61
N SER A 129 -17.47 -39.81 -11.02
CA SER A 129 -17.46 -40.69 -12.21
C SER A 129 -16.13 -40.98 -12.92
N SER A 130 -15.79 -42.27 -12.85
CA SER A 130 -14.93 -43.06 -13.73
C SER A 130 -14.94 -42.67 -15.21
N PHE A 131 -13.74 -42.54 -15.80
CA PHE A 131 -13.49 -42.95 -17.18
C PHE A 131 -12.17 -43.72 -17.26
N ILE A 132 -12.26 -44.85 -17.97
CA ILE A 132 -11.27 -45.91 -18.19
C ILE A 132 -10.63 -45.67 -19.58
N ASP A 133 -9.48 -46.33 -19.79
CA ASP A 133 -8.84 -46.71 -21.07
C ASP A 133 -7.87 -45.66 -21.67
N GLU A 134 -6.71 -46.02 -22.25
CA GLU A 134 -6.11 -47.33 -22.60
C GLU A 134 -4.60 -47.14 -22.85
N ASN A 135 -3.86 -48.25 -22.78
CA ASN A 135 -2.44 -48.38 -23.14
C ASN A 135 -2.15 -48.04 -24.60
N ASP A 136 -0.95 -47.51 -24.90
CA ASP A 136 -0.08 -48.17 -25.88
C ASP A 136 1.41 -47.83 -25.66
N SER A 137 2.24 -48.79 -26.04
CA SER A 137 3.64 -48.97 -25.72
C SER A 137 4.48 -49.13 -27.00
N THR A 138 5.80 -49.10 -26.82
CA THR A 138 6.88 -49.46 -27.78
C THR A 138 7.34 -48.39 -28.77
N SER A 139 8.55 -48.43 -29.34
CA SER A 139 9.94 -48.65 -28.88
C SER A 139 10.86 -48.29 -30.07
N ASN A 140 12.17 -48.16 -29.79
CA ASN A 140 13.33 -48.31 -30.71
C ASN A 140 13.95 -47.06 -31.40
N THR A 141 15.01 -46.54 -30.74
CA THR A 141 16.45 -46.46 -31.12
C THR A 141 16.95 -46.21 -32.58
N PRO A 142 18.22 -45.71 -32.73
CA PRO A 142 18.64 -44.65 -33.67
C PRO A 142 19.56 -45.15 -34.82
N PRO A 143 20.21 -44.22 -35.57
CA PRO A 143 21.67 -44.32 -35.66
C PRO A 143 22.47 -43.00 -35.68
N THR A 144 23.73 -43.18 -35.25
CA THR A 144 24.92 -42.32 -35.20
C THR A 144 25.49 -41.94 -36.58
N ILE A 145 26.05 -40.73 -36.75
CA ILE A 145 27.23 -40.48 -37.61
C ILE A 145 28.18 -39.48 -36.94
N THR A 146 29.44 -39.88 -36.88
CA THR A 146 30.63 -39.21 -36.34
C THR A 146 31.35 -38.44 -37.44
N THR A 147 31.91 -37.25 -37.14
CA THR A 147 33.19 -36.80 -37.73
C THR A 147 33.91 -35.84 -36.80
N ASN A 148 35.13 -36.21 -36.42
CA ASN A 148 36.12 -35.40 -35.73
C ASN A 148 36.87 -34.51 -36.74
N THR A 149 37.24 -33.29 -36.34
CA THR A 149 38.47 -32.64 -36.80
C THR A 149 39.04 -31.77 -35.68
N THR A 150 40.28 -32.07 -35.32
CA THR A 150 41.10 -31.42 -34.30
C THR A 150 42.08 -30.47 -34.99
N THR A 151 42.16 -29.21 -34.55
CA THR A 151 43.37 -28.38 -34.65
C THR A 151 43.38 -27.32 -33.55
N GLN A 152 44.33 -27.45 -32.62
CA GLN A 152 44.80 -26.46 -31.63
C GLN A 152 45.89 -25.57 -32.29
N PRO A 153 46.58 -24.63 -31.60
CA PRO A 153 46.14 -23.53 -30.72
C PRO A 153 46.73 -22.18 -31.20
N THR A 154 46.36 -21.05 -30.60
CA THR A 154 47.22 -19.84 -30.62
C THR A 154 47.17 -19.13 -29.28
N THR A 155 48.35 -18.86 -28.76
CA THR A 155 48.69 -18.36 -27.42
C THR A 155 49.12 -16.90 -27.53
N THR A 156 48.65 -16.00 -26.65
CA THR A 156 49.35 -14.75 -26.25
C THR A 156 48.72 -14.29 -24.92
N ILE A 157 49.28 -14.62 -23.74
CA ILE A 157 50.32 -13.93 -22.93
C ILE A 157 50.00 -12.46 -22.58
N THR A 158 49.46 -12.31 -21.36
CA THR A 158 49.93 -11.50 -20.21
C THR A 158 50.22 -10.00 -20.35
N THR A 159 49.56 -9.18 -19.51
CA THR A 159 50.20 -8.07 -18.79
C THR A 159 49.62 -7.90 -17.38
N THR A 160 50.49 -8.00 -16.38
CA THR A 160 50.27 -7.67 -14.96
C THR A 160 50.65 -6.22 -14.63
N SER A 161 50.09 -5.75 -13.49
CA SER A 161 50.44 -4.56 -12.68
C SER A 161 49.75 -3.24 -13.01
N ARG A 162 49.03 -2.64 -12.04
CA ARG A 162 49.60 -1.66 -11.09
C ARG A 162 48.52 -1.11 -10.15
N SER A 163 48.87 -1.06 -8.87
CA SER A 163 48.18 -0.34 -7.81
C SER A 163 48.08 1.16 -8.11
N GLN A 164 46.88 1.73 -8.05
CA GLN A 164 46.70 3.16 -7.83
C GLN A 164 45.61 3.37 -6.77
N ASN A 165 46.02 3.96 -5.65
CA ASN A 165 45.13 4.62 -4.71
C ASN A 165 44.40 5.74 -5.45
N THR A 166 43.11 5.58 -5.68
CA THR A 166 42.25 6.67 -6.15
C THR A 166 41.39 7.11 -4.98
N THR A 167 41.73 8.26 -4.42
CA THR A 167 40.84 9.06 -3.57
C THR A 167 39.59 9.37 -4.37
N ILE A 168 38.47 8.73 -4.03
CA ILE A 168 37.18 8.95 -4.68
C ILE A 168 36.55 10.19 -4.06
N THR A 169 36.56 11.28 -4.83
CA THR A 169 35.65 12.41 -4.65
C THR A 169 34.21 11.92 -4.70
N ALA A 170 33.44 12.20 -3.64
CA ALA A 170 32.05 11.78 -3.51
C ALA A 170 31.18 12.37 -4.63
N SER A 171 30.70 11.49 -5.52
CA SER A 171 29.57 11.75 -6.41
C SER A 171 28.28 11.26 -5.72
N PRO A 172 27.16 12.00 -5.74
CA PRO A 172 25.96 11.67 -4.95
C PRO A 172 25.09 10.54 -5.55
N THR A 173 25.61 9.74 -6.48
CA THR A 173 24.87 8.70 -7.21
C THR A 173 25.50 7.33 -6.95
N ALA A 174 25.06 6.64 -5.90
CA ALA A 174 25.63 5.36 -5.51
C ALA A 174 24.83 4.20 -6.15
N GLU A 175 25.46 3.48 -7.09
CA GLU A 175 24.93 2.27 -7.75
C GLU A 175 24.62 1.16 -6.72
N VAL A 176 23.50 0.44 -6.88
CA VAL A 176 23.24 -0.77 -6.07
C VAL A 176 23.99 -1.93 -6.71
N ALA A 177 24.89 -2.55 -5.95
CA ALA A 177 25.66 -3.70 -6.40
C ALA A 177 25.31 -4.92 -5.55
N ILE A 178 24.88 -6.00 -6.20
CA ILE A 178 24.56 -7.29 -5.58
C ILE A 178 25.65 -8.27 -6.00
N ASN A 179 26.38 -8.82 -5.03
CA ASN A 179 27.32 -9.90 -5.24
C ASN A 179 26.76 -11.16 -4.56
N VAL A 180 26.60 -12.24 -5.32
CA VAL A 180 26.10 -13.52 -4.81
C VAL A 180 27.16 -14.58 -5.03
N THR A 181 27.58 -15.24 -3.95
CA THR A 181 28.52 -16.35 -3.98
C THR A 181 27.86 -17.60 -3.42
N TRP A 182 28.03 -18.71 -4.11
CA TRP A 182 27.53 -20.02 -3.70
C TRP A 182 28.73 -20.94 -3.45
N THR A 183 28.68 -21.71 -2.37
CA THR A 183 29.68 -22.75 -2.08
C THR A 183 28.99 -24.06 -1.75
N PHE A 184 29.30 -25.08 -2.55
CA PHE A 184 28.74 -26.42 -2.36
C PHE A 184 29.64 -27.28 -1.46
N THR A 185 29.05 -27.87 -0.44
CA THR A 185 29.71 -28.82 0.46
C THR A 185 29.21 -30.24 0.16
N SER A 186 29.98 -30.99 -0.62
CA SER A 186 29.60 -32.32 -1.12
C SER A 186 29.31 -33.34 -0.01
N GLY A 187 30.02 -33.29 1.11
CA GLY A 187 29.87 -34.26 2.20
C GLY A 187 28.51 -34.23 2.92
N ILE A 188 27.78 -33.11 2.87
CA ILE A 188 26.47 -32.94 3.51
C ILE A 188 25.39 -32.48 2.52
N ASN A 189 25.73 -32.41 1.23
CA ASN A 189 24.88 -31.96 0.14
C ASN A 189 24.21 -30.58 0.36
N VAL A 190 24.94 -29.65 0.98
CA VAL A 190 24.46 -28.30 1.30
C VAL A 190 25.10 -27.27 0.38
N THR A 191 24.30 -26.36 -0.16
CA THR A 191 24.76 -25.17 -0.88
C THR A 191 24.64 -23.96 0.04
N ASN A 192 25.77 -23.39 0.46
CA ASN A 192 25.80 -22.15 1.23
C ASN A 192 25.80 -20.95 0.29
N VAL A 193 25.00 -19.93 0.61
CA VAL A 193 24.84 -18.73 -0.21
C VAL A 193 25.16 -17.50 0.62
N LEU A 194 26.05 -16.66 0.09
CA LEU A 194 26.40 -15.35 0.61
C LEU A 194 26.00 -14.30 -0.42
N MET A 195 24.99 -13.50 -0.06
CA MET A 195 24.56 -12.34 -0.82
C MET A 195 25.05 -11.07 -0.12
N THR A 196 25.84 -10.24 -0.79
CA THR A 196 26.25 -8.92 -0.30
C THR A 196 25.70 -7.83 -1.21
N ILE A 197 24.98 -6.88 -0.62
CA ILE A 197 24.28 -5.82 -1.35
C ILE A 197 24.80 -4.47 -0.86
N LYS A 198 25.49 -3.75 -1.74
CA LYS A 198 25.96 -2.41 -1.46
C LYS A 198 24.87 -1.38 -1.80
N ASN A 199 24.70 -0.38 -0.94
CA ASN A 199 23.79 0.76 -1.13
C ASN A 199 22.28 0.40 -1.15
N LEU A 200 21.86 -0.71 -0.54
CA LEU A 200 20.43 -0.97 -0.30
C LEU A 200 19.90 -0.04 0.78
N LYS A 201 18.91 0.80 0.48
CA LYS A 201 18.37 1.79 1.44
C LYS A 201 17.38 1.13 2.41
N PRO A 202 17.03 1.79 3.54
CA PRO A 202 15.92 1.35 4.39
C PRO A 202 14.61 1.24 3.59
N SER A 203 13.74 0.31 3.98
CA SER A 203 12.48 -0.02 3.30
C SER A 203 12.67 -0.46 1.83
N GLN A 204 13.76 -1.17 1.54
CA GLN A 204 14.02 -1.76 0.22
C GLN A 204 14.29 -3.26 0.32
N TRP A 205 14.09 -3.95 -0.79
CA TRP A 205 14.46 -5.35 -0.94
C TRP A 205 15.30 -5.55 -2.19
N ALA A 206 16.19 -6.54 -2.14
CA ALA A 206 16.98 -7.00 -3.26
C ALA A 206 16.84 -8.53 -3.36
N ALA A 207 16.67 -9.05 -4.58
CA ALA A 207 16.43 -10.46 -4.79
C ALA A 207 17.24 -11.03 -5.95
N ILE A 208 17.54 -12.32 -5.84
CA ILE A 208 18.01 -13.17 -6.93
C ILE A 208 16.96 -14.26 -7.21
N GLY A 209 16.57 -14.37 -8.47
CA GLY A 209 15.73 -15.39 -9.04
C GLY A 209 16.57 -16.43 -9.79
N LEU A 210 16.24 -17.71 -9.67
CA LEU A 210 16.84 -18.80 -10.43
C LEU A 210 15.77 -19.47 -11.28
N ASN A 211 16.00 -19.53 -12.60
CA ASN A 211 15.08 -20.18 -13.53
C ASN A 211 15.84 -20.87 -14.65
N ILE A 212 15.33 -21.99 -15.15
CA ILE A 212 15.88 -22.72 -16.30
C ILE A 212 15.71 -21.91 -17.60
N ASN A 213 14.70 -21.04 -17.65
CA ASN A 213 14.45 -20.12 -18.74
C ASN A 213 14.75 -18.67 -18.33
N ARG A 214 15.02 -17.78 -19.30
CA ARG A 214 15.17 -16.33 -19.07
C ARG A 214 13.80 -15.63 -18.87
N SER A 215 12.96 -16.18 -18.00
CA SER A 215 11.60 -15.71 -17.71
C SER A 215 11.38 -15.59 -16.21
N MET A 216 10.45 -14.74 -15.78
CA MET A 216 10.06 -14.64 -14.37
C MET A 216 9.10 -15.76 -13.95
N GLY A 217 8.21 -16.21 -14.83
CA GLY A 217 7.36 -17.38 -14.54
C GLY A 217 8.19 -18.65 -14.41
N GLY A 218 7.96 -19.44 -13.35
CA GLY A 218 8.73 -20.59 -12.93
C GLY A 218 10.01 -20.28 -12.14
N THR A 219 10.15 -19.07 -11.57
CA THR A 219 11.41 -18.63 -10.92
C THR A 219 11.40 -18.87 -9.41
N HIS A 220 12.50 -19.42 -8.90
CA HIS A 220 12.78 -19.49 -7.46
C HIS A 220 13.47 -18.21 -7.01
N VAL A 221 12.85 -17.45 -6.11
CA VAL A 221 13.30 -16.12 -5.69
C VAL A 221 13.82 -16.14 -4.25
N PHE A 222 15.04 -15.67 -4.04
CA PHE A 222 15.64 -15.44 -2.74
C PHE A 222 15.76 -13.94 -2.52
N MET A 223 15.03 -13.41 -1.54
CA MET A 223 14.85 -11.98 -1.36
C MET A 223 15.33 -11.52 0.01
N CYS A 224 16.31 -10.62 0.00
CA CYS A 224 16.84 -9.93 1.15
C CYS A 224 16.10 -8.60 1.34
N LYS A 225 15.40 -8.44 2.45
CA LYS A 225 14.62 -7.25 2.82
C LYS A 225 15.39 -6.46 3.88
N ARG A 226 15.47 -5.13 3.73
CA ARG A 226 15.96 -4.19 4.76
C ARG A 226 14.81 -3.31 5.22
N TYR A 227 14.44 -3.43 6.48
CA TYR A 227 13.36 -2.66 7.09
C TYR A 227 13.81 -1.24 7.45
N ALA A 228 12.88 -0.42 7.93
CA ALA A 228 13.15 0.98 8.28
C ALA A 228 14.05 1.11 9.53
N ASP A 229 14.04 0.11 10.40
CA ASP A 229 14.83 -0.03 11.63
C ASP A 229 16.19 -0.73 11.40
N ASP A 230 16.56 -0.95 10.13
CA ASP A 230 17.74 -1.70 9.70
C ASP A 230 17.74 -3.21 10.00
N THR A 231 16.60 -3.76 10.41
CA THR A 231 16.40 -5.22 10.47
C THR A 231 16.49 -5.82 9.07
N ILE A 232 17.22 -6.93 8.93
CA ILE A 232 17.41 -7.64 7.66
C ILE A 232 16.79 -9.03 7.75
N VAL A 233 15.95 -9.36 6.76
CA VAL A 233 15.29 -10.67 6.66
C VAL A 233 15.54 -11.26 5.28
N ILE A 234 15.83 -12.56 5.23
CA ILE A 234 15.89 -13.34 3.99
C ILE A 234 14.63 -14.21 3.89
N ASN A 235 13.92 -14.10 2.77
CA ASN A 235 12.74 -14.91 2.49
C ASN A 235 12.89 -15.61 1.13
N ARG A 236 12.21 -16.74 0.97
CA ARG A 236 12.18 -17.52 -0.27
C ARG A 236 10.76 -17.54 -0.84
N TYR A 237 10.67 -17.34 -2.15
CA TYR A 237 9.43 -17.37 -2.89
C TYR A 237 9.58 -18.19 -4.17
N VAL A 238 8.46 -18.60 -4.75
CA VAL A 238 8.34 -19.08 -6.12
C VAL A 238 7.41 -18.16 -6.88
N ASN A 239 7.71 -17.91 -8.15
CA ASN A 239 6.81 -17.20 -9.04
C ASN A 239 6.25 -18.21 -10.06
N PRO A 240 5.01 -18.69 -9.90
CA PRO A 240 4.40 -19.62 -10.85
C PRO A 240 4.29 -18.98 -12.23
N ASN A 241 3.71 -17.77 -12.28
CA ASN A 241 3.40 -17.06 -13.50
C ASN A 241 4.05 -15.67 -13.59
N LYS A 242 4.46 -15.29 -14.79
CA LYS A 242 5.27 -14.09 -15.11
C LYS A 242 4.72 -12.74 -14.57
N HIS A 243 3.42 -12.66 -14.29
CA HIS A 243 2.73 -11.42 -13.91
C HIS A 243 1.92 -11.52 -12.61
N GLU A 244 2.02 -12.64 -11.90
CA GLU A 244 1.34 -12.87 -10.62
C GLU A 244 2.27 -12.60 -9.43
N GLU A 245 1.66 -12.45 -8.24
CA GLU A 245 2.40 -12.29 -7.00
C GLU A 245 3.27 -13.53 -6.70
N PRO A 246 4.49 -13.33 -6.18
CA PRO A 246 5.33 -14.44 -5.77
C PRO A 246 4.75 -15.13 -4.52
N GLU A 247 4.62 -16.44 -4.57
CA GLU A 247 4.12 -17.26 -3.46
C GLU A 247 5.28 -17.70 -2.55
N PRO A 248 5.10 -17.83 -1.23
CA PRO A 248 6.13 -18.39 -0.36
C PRO A 248 6.54 -19.80 -0.80
N ALA A 249 7.84 -20.06 -0.86
CA ALA A 249 8.33 -21.36 -1.33
C ALA A 249 8.30 -22.42 -0.20
N GLY A 250 7.74 -23.59 -0.52
CA GLY A 250 7.68 -24.76 0.37
C GLY A 250 8.87 -25.71 0.21
N SER A 251 8.80 -26.83 0.93
CA SER A 251 9.82 -27.90 0.90
C SER A 251 9.83 -28.67 -0.41
N GLU A 252 8.66 -28.78 -1.03
CA GLU A 252 8.39 -29.47 -2.28
C GLU A 252 8.87 -28.70 -3.52
N ASP A 253 9.12 -27.40 -3.38
CA ASP A 253 9.76 -26.57 -4.41
C ASP A 253 11.27 -26.84 -4.51
N GLY A 254 11.79 -27.79 -3.73
CA GLY A 254 13.19 -28.24 -3.72
C GLY A 254 14.13 -27.25 -3.04
N GLY A 255 15.03 -27.72 -2.18
CA GLY A 255 16.00 -26.85 -1.51
C GLY A 255 15.38 -26.03 -0.37
N VAL A 256 15.38 -26.57 0.85
CA VAL A 256 14.94 -25.89 2.07
C VAL A 256 15.93 -24.79 2.44
N LEU A 257 15.42 -23.56 2.59
CA LEU A 257 16.21 -22.40 3.04
C LEU A 257 16.37 -22.41 4.55
N THR A 258 17.61 -22.42 5.02
CA THR A 258 17.95 -22.17 6.42
C THR A 258 18.65 -20.82 6.53
N PRO A 259 18.05 -19.82 7.22
CA PRO A 259 18.65 -18.50 7.33
C PRO A 259 19.90 -18.57 8.22
N GLY A 260 20.98 -17.93 7.77
CA GLY A 260 22.18 -17.67 8.55
C GLY A 260 22.10 -16.32 9.28
N LYS A 261 23.24 -15.81 9.73
CA LYS A 261 23.32 -14.47 10.34
C LYS A 261 23.21 -13.37 9.27
N GLN A 262 22.15 -12.58 9.36
CA GLN A 262 21.93 -11.38 8.55
C GLN A 262 22.59 -10.18 9.23
N GLU A 263 23.29 -9.34 8.48
CA GLU A 263 24.06 -8.24 9.06
C GLU A 263 24.02 -7.00 8.16
N PHE A 264 23.94 -5.82 8.77
CA PHE A 264 24.18 -4.55 8.11
C PHE A 264 25.49 -3.97 8.62
N ASN A 265 26.46 -3.73 7.72
CA ASN A 265 27.73 -3.11 8.10
C ASN A 265 28.15 -2.07 7.05
N GLU A 266 28.43 -0.84 7.47
CA GLU A 266 28.99 0.23 6.63
C GLU A 266 28.30 0.41 5.26
N GLY A 267 26.96 0.35 5.21
CA GLY A 267 26.21 0.53 3.95
C GLY A 267 26.11 -0.73 3.08
N ILE A 268 26.56 -1.88 3.59
CA ILE A 268 26.48 -3.19 2.95
C ILE A 268 25.51 -4.06 3.75
N VAL A 269 24.47 -4.54 3.07
CA VAL A 269 23.53 -5.55 3.58
C VAL A 269 24.08 -6.93 3.24
N ILE A 270 24.20 -7.79 4.24
CA ILE A 270 24.71 -9.15 4.10
C ILE A 270 23.60 -10.13 4.41
N CYS A 271 23.18 -10.87 3.37
CA CYS A 271 22.22 -11.94 3.49
C CYS A 271 22.89 -13.32 3.37
N ARG A 272 22.80 -14.13 4.43
CA ARG A 272 23.39 -15.49 4.48
C ARG A 272 22.30 -16.52 4.63
N PHE A 273 22.36 -17.58 3.83
CA PHE A 273 21.46 -18.72 3.98
C PHE A 273 22.09 -19.98 3.38
N SER A 274 21.60 -21.14 3.79
CA SER A 274 21.96 -22.42 3.18
C SER A 274 20.74 -23.08 2.56
N LEU A 275 20.98 -23.84 1.50
CA LEU A 275 19.99 -24.66 0.81
C LEU A 275 20.37 -26.13 0.99
N SER A 276 19.43 -26.92 1.47
CA SER A 276 19.59 -28.36 1.71
C SER A 276 18.32 -29.11 1.29
N ASN A 277 18.29 -30.44 1.32
CA ASN A 277 17.08 -31.22 1.01
C ASN A 277 16.46 -30.87 -0.36
N PHE A 278 17.26 -31.03 -1.42
CA PHE A 278 16.81 -30.92 -2.80
C PHE A 278 16.05 -32.20 -3.19
N THR A 279 14.81 -32.31 -2.72
CA THR A 279 13.94 -33.46 -3.00
C THR A 279 13.66 -33.56 -4.51
N SER A 280 13.78 -34.78 -5.03
CA SER A 280 13.40 -35.13 -6.40
C SER A 280 11.93 -35.53 -6.41
N GLN A 281 11.11 -34.95 -7.29
CA GLN A 281 9.71 -35.37 -7.41
C GLN A 281 9.59 -36.86 -7.74
N THR A 282 8.72 -37.55 -7.00
CA THR A 282 7.98 -38.72 -7.47
C THR A 282 6.98 -38.28 -8.54
N SER A 283 7.11 -38.89 -9.72
CA SER A 283 6.27 -38.78 -10.90
C SER A 283 4.76 -38.71 -10.59
N GLY A 284 4.04 -37.70 -11.11
CA GLY A 284 2.57 -37.76 -11.16
C GLY A 284 1.79 -36.47 -11.44
N GLN A 285 2.31 -35.27 -11.18
CA GLN A 285 1.56 -34.02 -11.40
C GLN A 285 2.37 -32.96 -12.14
N LEU A 286 1.77 -32.35 -13.17
CA LEU A 286 2.29 -31.18 -13.86
C LEU A 286 2.30 -29.98 -12.89
N GLN A 287 3.39 -29.80 -12.14
CA GLN A 287 3.62 -28.57 -11.40
C GLN A 287 4.08 -27.48 -12.36
N GLU A 288 3.47 -26.30 -12.23
CA GLU A 288 3.78 -25.10 -13.04
C GLU A 288 5.20 -24.59 -12.77
N VAL A 289 5.74 -24.84 -11.56
CA VAL A 289 7.13 -24.56 -11.16
C VAL A 289 7.90 -25.87 -11.00
N LYS A 290 9.03 -26.02 -11.69
CA LYS A 290 9.93 -27.16 -11.50
C LYS A 290 10.71 -27.02 -10.19
N PRO A 291 10.82 -28.08 -9.37
CA PRO A 291 11.62 -28.03 -8.15
C PRO A 291 13.07 -27.62 -8.39
N LEU A 292 13.63 -26.88 -7.45
CA LEU A 292 15.03 -26.48 -7.47
C LEU A 292 15.91 -27.72 -7.29
N SER A 293 16.90 -27.90 -8.16
CA SER A 293 17.82 -29.03 -8.16
C SER A 293 19.26 -28.54 -8.26
N GLN A 294 20.17 -29.22 -7.56
CA GLN A 294 21.58 -28.83 -7.57
C GLN A 294 22.30 -29.05 -8.89
N SER A 295 21.83 -30.01 -9.70
CA SER A 295 22.47 -30.38 -10.98
C SER A 295 22.02 -29.50 -12.15
N ASN A 296 20.89 -28.81 -12.02
CA ASN A 296 20.32 -28.03 -13.12
C ASN A 296 21.10 -26.73 -13.36
N LYS A 297 21.00 -26.24 -14.60
CA LYS A 297 21.53 -24.95 -15.03
C LYS A 297 20.44 -23.89 -14.91
N TYR A 298 20.74 -22.81 -14.20
CA TYR A 298 19.80 -21.71 -13.96
C TYR A 298 20.34 -20.39 -14.49
N TYR A 299 19.52 -19.64 -15.19
CA TYR A 299 19.76 -18.23 -15.47
C TYR A 299 19.41 -17.40 -14.22
N PRO A 300 20.38 -16.65 -13.67
CA PRO A 300 20.12 -15.77 -12.55
C PRO A 300 19.42 -14.49 -13.04
N ILE A 301 18.36 -14.13 -12.33
CA ILE A 301 17.55 -12.92 -12.54
C ILE A 301 17.72 -12.07 -11.30
N PHE A 302 17.98 -10.78 -11.44
CA PHE A 302 18.13 -9.91 -10.29
C PHE A 302 17.06 -8.84 -10.32
N ALA A 303 16.56 -8.45 -9.14
CA ALA A 303 15.63 -7.35 -9.00
C ALA A 303 15.85 -6.60 -7.67
N VAL A 304 15.56 -5.31 -7.66
CA VAL A 304 15.51 -4.48 -6.45
C VAL A 304 14.24 -3.65 -6.45
N GLY A 305 13.60 -3.54 -5.28
CA GLY A 305 12.36 -2.79 -5.12
C GLY A 305 12.21 -2.19 -3.73
N PHE A 306 11.04 -1.63 -3.48
CA PHE A 306 10.67 -1.04 -2.19
C PHE A 306 9.78 -1.99 -1.41
N LEU A 307 9.81 -1.85 -0.09
CA LEU A 307 8.83 -2.48 0.80
C LEU A 307 7.67 -1.52 1.01
N ASP A 308 6.47 -2.06 1.16
CA ASP A 308 5.32 -1.29 1.58
C ASP A 308 5.30 -1.10 3.11
N GLU A 309 4.21 -0.55 3.63
CA GLU A 309 4.04 -0.29 5.06
C GLU A 309 3.93 -1.57 5.92
N TYR A 310 3.63 -2.71 5.31
CA TYR A 310 3.49 -4.02 5.96
C TYR A 310 4.74 -4.89 5.81
N HIS A 311 5.84 -4.32 5.27
CA HIS A 311 7.07 -5.03 4.93
C HIS A 311 6.93 -6.04 3.78
N ASP A 312 5.91 -5.86 2.95
CA ASP A 312 5.70 -6.67 1.76
C ASP A 312 6.42 -6.07 0.54
N PRO A 313 6.99 -6.92 -0.34
CA PRO A 313 7.74 -6.46 -1.49
C PRO A 313 6.83 -5.81 -2.53
N MET A 314 6.97 -4.50 -2.72
CA MET A 314 6.37 -3.84 -3.88
C MET A 314 7.06 -4.27 -5.17
N ARG A 315 6.30 -4.34 -6.26
CA ARG A 315 6.81 -4.67 -7.58
C ARG A 315 7.97 -3.74 -7.99
N HIS A 316 9.08 -4.33 -8.41
CA HIS A 316 10.25 -3.59 -8.89
C HIS A 316 9.96 -2.88 -10.23
N ALA A 317 10.66 -1.77 -10.50
CA ALA A 317 10.59 -1.10 -11.80
C ALA A 317 11.24 -1.95 -12.92
N LYS A 318 10.96 -1.63 -14.19
CA LYS A 318 11.55 -2.34 -15.35
C LYS A 318 13.07 -2.17 -15.42
N ASP A 319 13.59 -1.03 -14.97
CA ASP A 319 15.02 -0.71 -15.00
C ASP A 319 15.76 -1.24 -13.76
N SER A 320 15.01 -1.71 -12.76
CA SER A 320 15.55 -2.29 -11.53
C SER A 320 15.70 -3.81 -11.61
N ARG A 321 15.77 -4.39 -12.81
CA ARG A 321 15.97 -5.83 -13.02
C ARG A 321 16.93 -6.15 -14.15
N THR A 322 17.58 -7.31 -14.07
CA THR A 322 18.30 -7.90 -15.21
C THR A 322 18.14 -9.41 -15.21
N THR A 323 18.44 -10.02 -16.34
CA THR A 323 18.66 -11.46 -16.46
C THR A 323 20.05 -11.64 -17.07
N GLN A 324 20.92 -12.42 -16.42
CA GLN A 324 22.23 -12.68 -17.00
C GLN A 324 22.13 -13.65 -18.19
N SER A 325 23.08 -13.52 -19.11
CA SER A 325 23.20 -14.42 -20.27
C SER A 325 23.67 -15.81 -19.88
N ASP A 326 24.47 -15.91 -18.83
CA ASP A 326 25.17 -17.13 -18.45
C ASP A 326 24.39 -17.88 -17.37
N PHE A 327 24.53 -19.20 -17.36
CA PHE A 327 23.88 -20.06 -16.39
C PHE A 327 24.79 -20.33 -15.20
N VAL A 328 24.20 -20.62 -14.05
CA VAL A 328 24.90 -21.08 -12.85
C VAL A 328 24.34 -22.41 -12.37
N GLN A 329 25.14 -23.15 -11.61
CA GLN A 329 24.76 -24.42 -10.99
C GLN A 329 25.03 -24.36 -9.48
N LEU A 330 24.13 -24.92 -8.68
CA LEU A 330 24.19 -24.82 -7.22
C LEU A 330 25.18 -25.82 -6.60
N ASN A 331 25.63 -26.83 -7.36
CA ASN A 331 26.66 -27.79 -6.95
C ASN A 331 28.09 -27.32 -7.27
N GLN A 332 28.27 -26.10 -7.78
CA GLN A 332 29.57 -25.53 -8.12
C GLN A 332 29.84 -24.28 -7.29
N LYS A 333 31.12 -23.89 -7.20
CA LYS A 333 31.50 -22.62 -6.61
C LYS A 333 31.40 -21.54 -7.68
N GLU A 334 30.41 -20.68 -7.55
CA GLU A 334 30.13 -19.59 -8.48
C GLU A 334 30.09 -18.26 -7.73
N THR A 335 30.52 -17.18 -8.39
CA THR A 335 30.39 -15.81 -7.86
C THR A 335 29.86 -14.91 -8.97
N ILE A 336 28.72 -14.28 -8.72
CA ILE A 336 28.02 -13.44 -9.68
C ILE A 336 27.95 -12.03 -9.13
N LEU A 337 28.49 -11.07 -9.88
CA LEU A 337 28.33 -9.65 -9.59
C LEU A 337 27.26 -9.07 -10.51
N TYR A 338 26.29 -8.41 -9.91
CA TYR A 338 25.30 -7.62 -10.60
C TYR A 338 25.38 -6.16 -10.13
N LYS A 339 25.47 -5.25 -11.10
CA LYS A 339 25.41 -3.81 -10.86
C LYS A 339 24.14 -3.26 -11.48
N ILE A 340 23.35 -2.56 -10.69
CA ILE A 340 22.21 -1.81 -11.19
C ILE A 340 22.62 -0.34 -11.27
N PRO A 341 22.72 0.23 -12.48
CA PRO A 341 22.83 1.67 -12.61
C PRO A 341 21.52 2.28 -12.09
N ASN A 342 21.61 3.07 -11.02
CA ASN A 342 20.53 3.87 -10.44
C ASN A 342 19.20 3.13 -10.14
N VAL A 343 19.13 2.43 -8.98
CA VAL A 343 17.84 2.06 -8.37
C VAL A 343 17.21 3.29 -7.70
N ALA A 344 16.90 4.31 -8.49
CA ALA A 344 15.91 5.30 -8.11
C ALA A 344 14.64 4.94 -8.87
N VAL A 345 13.63 4.39 -8.19
CA VAL A 345 12.28 4.42 -8.77
C VAL A 345 11.98 5.89 -8.99
N ASP A 346 11.75 6.27 -10.24
CA ASP A 346 11.45 7.65 -10.58
C ASP A 346 10.08 8.02 -10.01
N LEU A 347 10.10 8.56 -8.79
CA LEU A 347 8.91 9.07 -8.11
C LEU A 347 8.46 10.41 -8.69
N THR A 348 9.05 10.93 -9.77
CA THR A 348 8.72 12.24 -10.34
C THR A 348 7.23 12.36 -10.63
N PHE A 349 6.62 11.36 -11.29
CA PHE A 349 5.19 11.39 -11.57
C PHE A 349 4.32 11.27 -10.31
N ALA A 350 4.70 10.43 -9.34
CA ALA A 350 3.99 10.32 -8.06
C ALA A 350 4.07 11.62 -7.23
N ARG A 351 5.25 12.26 -7.22
CA ARG A 351 5.50 13.56 -6.57
C ARG A 351 4.70 14.66 -7.27
N ALA A 352 4.73 14.71 -8.60
CA ALA A 352 3.97 15.67 -9.37
C ALA A 352 2.45 15.52 -9.13
N HIS A 353 1.93 14.28 -9.06
CA HIS A 353 0.56 14.01 -8.65
C HIS A 353 0.24 14.63 -7.28
N GLY A 354 1.05 14.33 -6.26
CA GLY A 354 0.85 14.84 -4.90
C GLY A 354 0.86 16.37 -4.84
N ILE A 355 1.85 17.00 -5.49
CA ILE A 355 2.02 18.46 -5.55
C ILE A 355 0.79 19.12 -6.18
N ILE A 356 0.37 18.63 -7.36
CA ILE A 356 -0.78 19.18 -8.07
C ILE A 356 -2.06 19.02 -7.26
N MET A 357 -2.28 17.85 -6.65
CA MET A 357 -3.47 17.59 -5.83
C MET A 357 -3.53 18.49 -4.60
N ILE A 358 -2.39 18.72 -3.93
CA ILE A 358 -2.32 19.61 -2.77
C ILE A 358 -2.69 21.05 -3.16
N PHE A 359 -2.01 21.64 -4.15
CA PHE A 359 -2.31 23.02 -4.57
C PHE A 359 -3.74 23.15 -5.09
N THR A 360 -4.22 22.16 -5.84
CA THR A 360 -5.58 22.20 -6.38
C THR A 360 -6.62 22.21 -5.27
N TRP A 361 -6.55 21.28 -4.32
CA TRP A 361 -7.60 21.10 -3.33
C TRP A 361 -7.48 22.03 -2.12
N ILE A 362 -6.25 22.28 -1.66
CA ILE A 362 -6.00 23.16 -0.50
C ILE A 362 -6.10 24.64 -0.89
N LEU A 363 -5.61 25.06 -2.07
CA LEU A 363 -5.61 26.47 -2.44
C LEU A 363 -6.74 26.83 -3.41
N ILE A 364 -6.85 26.15 -4.55
CA ILE A 364 -7.74 26.58 -5.65
C ILE A 364 -9.21 26.27 -5.33
N VAL A 365 -9.51 25.03 -4.95
CA VAL A 365 -10.89 24.57 -4.69
C VAL A 365 -11.50 25.24 -3.47
N SER A 366 -10.78 25.25 -2.35
CA SER A 366 -11.21 25.91 -1.11
C SER A 366 -11.56 27.39 -1.33
N THR A 367 -10.68 28.14 -2.01
CA THR A 367 -10.89 29.55 -2.37
C THR A 367 -12.11 29.72 -3.27
N GLY A 368 -12.24 28.90 -4.32
CA GLY A 368 -13.37 28.99 -5.23
C GLY A 368 -14.71 28.67 -4.58
N VAL A 369 -14.74 27.76 -3.60
CA VAL A 369 -15.95 27.45 -2.81
C VAL A 369 -16.31 28.63 -1.92
N LEU A 370 -15.35 29.23 -1.20
CA LEU A 370 -15.58 30.41 -0.37
C LEU A 370 -16.16 31.59 -1.19
N ILE A 371 -15.57 31.88 -2.35
CA ILE A 371 -16.05 32.92 -3.28
C ILE A 371 -17.49 32.65 -3.67
N SER A 372 -17.79 31.43 -4.15
CA SER A 372 -19.13 31.07 -4.62
C SER A 372 -20.21 31.18 -3.54
N ARG A 373 -19.85 30.94 -2.27
CA ARG A 373 -20.81 30.87 -1.16
C ARG A 373 -21.02 32.23 -0.50
N TYR A 374 -19.96 33.00 -0.28
CA TYR A 374 -20.00 34.18 0.59
C TYR A 374 -19.90 35.52 -0.14
N PHE A 375 -19.46 35.53 -1.41
CA PHE A 375 -19.20 36.75 -2.18
C PHE A 375 -20.28 37.09 -3.20
N LYS A 376 -21.38 36.32 -3.26
CA LYS A 376 -22.52 36.59 -4.16
C LYS A 376 -23.06 38.02 -4.03
N ASN A 377 -23.24 38.47 -2.79
CA ASN A 377 -23.78 39.81 -2.49
C ASN A 377 -22.68 40.87 -2.42
N ALA A 378 -21.47 40.48 -1.96
CA ALA A 378 -20.36 41.40 -1.80
C ALA A 378 -19.80 41.88 -3.15
N TRP A 379 -19.78 41.01 -4.17
CA TRP A 379 -19.27 41.34 -5.51
C TRP A 379 -20.38 41.29 -6.57
N LEU A 380 -21.61 41.65 -6.19
CA LEU A 380 -22.73 41.65 -7.13
C LEU A 380 -22.63 42.80 -8.16
N HIS A 381 -22.20 43.98 -7.70
CA HIS A 381 -22.09 45.20 -8.50
C HIS A 381 -20.77 45.30 -9.28
N THR A 382 -19.77 44.50 -8.91
CA THR A 382 -18.51 44.40 -9.63
C THR A 382 -18.67 43.44 -10.79
N LEU A 383 -18.56 43.94 -12.02
CA LEU A 383 -18.70 43.14 -13.24
C LEU A 383 -17.33 42.82 -13.84
N ILE A 384 -17.09 41.56 -14.15
CA ILE A 384 -15.96 41.08 -14.96
C ILE A 384 -16.55 40.51 -16.24
N CYS A 385 -16.21 41.10 -17.39
CA CYS A 385 -16.72 40.69 -18.70
C CYS A 385 -18.27 40.58 -18.76
N GLY A 386 -18.97 41.52 -18.13
CA GLY A 386 -20.45 41.56 -18.11
C GLY A 386 -21.11 40.49 -17.22
N LYS A 387 -20.35 39.78 -16.38
CA LYS A 387 -20.86 38.86 -15.35
C LYS A 387 -20.42 39.31 -13.96
N ALA A 388 -21.22 39.00 -12.94
CA ALA A 388 -20.85 39.30 -11.55
C ALA A 388 -19.48 38.67 -11.21
N ALA A 389 -18.60 39.45 -10.58
CA ALA A 389 -17.19 39.09 -10.40
C ALA A 389 -17.02 37.78 -9.62
N TRP A 390 -17.85 37.52 -8.61
CA TRP A 390 -17.81 36.25 -7.85
C TRP A 390 -18.06 35.05 -8.74
N PHE A 391 -18.94 35.18 -9.74
CA PHE A 391 -19.30 34.09 -10.64
C PHE A 391 -18.19 33.84 -11.66
N ALA A 392 -17.61 34.91 -12.20
CA ALA A 392 -16.45 34.81 -13.09
C ALA A 392 -15.25 34.17 -12.37
N ALA A 393 -14.93 34.64 -11.16
CA ALA A 393 -13.84 34.10 -10.35
C ALA A 393 -14.05 32.63 -9.97
N HIS A 394 -15.24 32.25 -9.50
CA HIS A 394 -15.56 30.86 -9.19
C HIS A 394 -15.42 29.96 -10.43
N ARG A 395 -16.00 30.37 -11.56
CA ARG A 395 -15.92 29.59 -12.80
C ARG A 395 -14.47 29.40 -13.26
N PHE A 396 -13.66 30.45 -13.20
CA PHE A 396 -12.24 30.39 -13.55
C PHE A 396 -11.47 29.42 -12.66
N LEU A 397 -11.57 29.58 -11.33
CA LEU A 397 -10.89 28.72 -10.37
C LEU A 397 -11.32 27.25 -10.48
N MET A 398 -12.62 26.97 -10.59
CA MET A 398 -13.11 25.58 -10.72
C MET A 398 -12.70 24.96 -12.05
N SER A 399 -12.63 25.73 -13.14
CA SER A 399 -12.17 25.21 -14.44
C SER A 399 -10.69 24.78 -14.37
N ILE A 400 -9.85 25.62 -13.76
CA ILE A 400 -8.43 25.28 -13.53
C ILE A 400 -8.33 24.07 -12.59
N ALA A 401 -9.12 24.03 -11.52
CA ALA A 401 -9.11 22.91 -10.58
C ALA A 401 -9.46 21.57 -11.24
N THR A 402 -10.48 21.53 -12.11
CA THR A 402 -10.83 20.30 -12.84
C THR A 402 -9.68 19.86 -13.75
N ILE A 403 -9.07 20.78 -14.51
CA ILE A 403 -7.93 20.45 -15.40
C ILE A 403 -6.76 19.89 -14.59
N LEU A 404 -6.36 20.57 -13.51
CA LEU A 404 -5.26 20.13 -12.66
C LEU A 404 -5.55 18.80 -11.97
N THR A 405 -6.79 18.57 -11.53
CA THR A 405 -7.20 17.28 -10.94
C THR A 405 -7.05 16.15 -11.95
N VAL A 406 -7.48 16.34 -13.20
CA VAL A 406 -7.29 15.35 -14.26
C VAL A 406 -5.81 15.12 -14.55
N LEU A 407 -5.00 16.18 -14.67
CA LEU A 407 -3.56 16.05 -14.89
C LEU A 407 -2.85 15.30 -13.75
N GLY A 408 -3.18 15.62 -12.50
CA GLY A 408 -2.66 14.90 -11.34
C GLY A 408 -3.05 13.42 -11.38
N PHE A 409 -4.29 13.10 -11.75
CA PHE A 409 -4.71 11.71 -11.92
C PHE A 409 -3.93 10.98 -13.03
N LEU A 410 -3.70 11.63 -14.16
CA LEU A 410 -2.91 11.05 -15.26
C LEU A 410 -1.46 10.74 -14.83
N PHE A 411 -0.84 11.60 -14.02
CA PHE A 411 0.51 11.34 -13.50
C PHE A 411 0.58 10.10 -12.62
N ILE A 412 -0.35 9.92 -11.68
CA ILE A 412 -0.34 8.70 -10.86
C ILE A 412 -0.71 7.47 -11.70
N PHE A 413 -1.60 7.60 -12.68
CA PHE A 413 -1.94 6.52 -13.61
C PHE A 413 -0.72 6.05 -14.42
N VAL A 414 0.06 6.99 -14.96
CA VAL A 414 1.32 6.71 -15.67
C VAL A 414 2.34 6.07 -14.73
N PHE A 415 2.52 6.62 -13.53
CA PHE A 415 3.44 6.07 -12.52
C PHE A 415 3.10 4.61 -12.19
N ARG A 416 1.81 4.29 -12.07
CA ARG A 416 1.31 2.93 -11.79
C ARG A 416 1.17 2.05 -13.03
N GLN A 417 1.55 2.53 -14.22
CA GLN A 417 1.43 1.83 -15.50
C GLN A 417 0.00 1.34 -15.78
N GLY A 418 -0.99 2.09 -15.32
CA GLY A 418 -2.42 1.75 -15.45
C GLY A 418 -2.90 0.62 -14.54
N LEU A 419 -2.05 0.08 -13.66
CA LEU A 419 -2.44 -0.95 -12.70
C LEU A 419 -3.09 -0.33 -11.46
N TRP A 420 -4.18 -0.95 -11.00
CA TRP A 420 -4.80 -0.59 -9.74
C TRP A 420 -3.98 -1.12 -8.56
N ILE A 421 -4.36 -0.72 -7.35
CA ILE A 421 -3.82 -1.31 -6.12
C ILE A 421 -4.65 -2.52 -5.72
N ASP A 422 -4.01 -3.59 -5.25
CA ASP A 422 -4.69 -4.84 -4.94
C ASP A 422 -5.77 -4.68 -3.87
N LEU A 423 -6.80 -5.53 -3.97
CA LEU A 423 -7.97 -5.47 -3.10
C LEU A 423 -7.56 -5.87 -1.67
N GLY A 424 -7.43 -4.89 -0.79
CA GLY A 424 -7.04 -5.11 0.60
C GLY A 424 -7.47 -3.98 1.52
N LEU A 425 -7.54 -4.24 2.82
CA LEU A 425 -7.84 -3.24 3.86
C LEU A 425 -6.61 -2.36 4.17
N THR A 426 -5.95 -1.85 3.13
CA THR A 426 -4.77 -0.98 3.25
C THR A 426 -5.16 0.49 3.14
N ARG A 427 -4.40 1.37 3.79
CA ARG A 427 -4.59 2.82 3.65
C ARG A 427 -4.41 3.31 2.21
N ALA A 428 -3.52 2.66 1.46
CA ALA A 428 -3.29 2.96 0.06
C ALA A 428 -4.48 2.57 -0.82
N PHE A 429 -5.13 1.43 -0.54
CA PHE A 429 -6.39 1.05 -1.18
C PHE A 429 -7.49 2.07 -0.87
N ALA A 430 -7.67 2.43 0.42
CA ALA A 430 -8.64 3.44 0.83
C ALA A 430 -8.42 4.79 0.13
N HIS A 431 -7.16 5.27 0.08
CA HIS A 431 -6.80 6.52 -0.62
C HIS A 431 -7.17 6.46 -2.10
N SER A 432 -6.91 5.33 -2.77
CA SER A 432 -7.23 5.17 -4.19
C SER A 432 -8.74 5.23 -4.47
N ILE A 433 -9.55 4.61 -3.61
CA ILE A 433 -11.01 4.60 -3.72
C ILE A 433 -11.59 5.98 -3.41
N THR A 434 -11.21 6.59 -2.29
CA THR A 434 -11.70 7.94 -1.96
C THR A 434 -11.26 8.96 -3.00
N GLY A 435 -10.04 8.83 -3.52
CA GLY A 435 -9.46 9.67 -4.55
C GLY A 435 -10.21 9.57 -5.88
N VAL A 436 -10.47 8.35 -6.38
CA VAL A 436 -11.16 8.18 -7.68
C VAL A 436 -12.61 8.63 -7.62
N ILE A 437 -13.31 8.41 -6.50
CA ILE A 437 -14.66 8.93 -6.29
C ILE A 437 -14.62 10.47 -6.32
N MET A 438 -13.70 11.09 -5.57
CA MET A 438 -13.52 12.54 -5.56
C MET A 438 -13.21 13.10 -6.95
N ILE A 439 -12.31 12.47 -7.70
CA ILE A 439 -11.95 12.87 -9.07
C ILE A 439 -13.17 12.78 -9.98
N GLY A 440 -13.95 11.70 -9.89
CA GLY A 440 -15.19 11.54 -10.65
C GLY A 440 -16.19 12.66 -10.37
N LEU A 441 -16.45 12.97 -9.10
CA LEU A 441 -17.34 14.07 -8.72
C LEU A 441 -16.82 15.43 -9.25
N ALA A 442 -15.52 15.69 -9.12
CA ALA A 442 -14.88 16.92 -9.62
C ALA A 442 -14.90 17.04 -11.15
N PHE A 443 -14.80 15.91 -11.86
CA PHE A 443 -14.89 15.84 -13.32
C PHE A 443 -16.31 16.09 -13.82
N PHE A 444 -17.33 15.55 -13.14
CA PHE A 444 -18.73 15.75 -13.54
C PHE A 444 -19.30 17.12 -13.17
N GLN A 445 -18.68 17.82 -12.22
CA GLN A 445 -19.10 19.16 -11.76
C GLN A 445 -19.31 20.19 -12.90
N PRO A 446 -18.37 20.39 -13.84
CA PRO A 446 -18.59 21.28 -14.98
C PRO A 446 -19.76 20.87 -15.88
N PHE A 447 -19.98 19.57 -16.10
CA PHE A 447 -21.12 19.09 -16.91
C PHE A 447 -22.45 19.40 -16.22
N ILE A 448 -22.54 19.20 -14.90
CA ILE A 448 -23.70 19.65 -14.11
C ILE A 448 -23.90 21.16 -14.27
N ALA A 449 -22.81 21.94 -14.26
CA ALA A 449 -22.86 23.39 -14.45
C ALA A 449 -23.32 23.83 -15.86
N LEU A 450 -23.23 22.98 -16.89
CA LEU A 450 -23.79 23.27 -18.22
C LEU A 450 -25.32 23.21 -18.22
N PHE A 451 -25.92 22.36 -17.39
CA PHE A 451 -27.38 22.28 -17.21
C PHE A 451 -27.94 23.39 -16.31
N ARG A 452 -27.15 24.44 -16.07
CA ARG A 452 -27.54 25.57 -15.23
C ARG A 452 -28.69 26.36 -15.89
N CYS A 453 -29.89 26.24 -15.32
CA CYS A 453 -31.06 27.02 -15.76
C CYS A 453 -30.93 28.53 -15.49
N GLU A 454 -31.74 29.34 -16.17
CA GLU A 454 -31.87 30.78 -15.94
C GLU A 454 -32.23 31.13 -14.48
N PRO A 455 -31.85 32.31 -13.97
CA PRO A 455 -32.07 32.70 -12.58
C PRO A 455 -33.52 32.56 -12.09
N ASP A 456 -34.50 32.87 -12.95
CA ASP A 456 -35.94 32.88 -12.62
C ASP A 456 -36.63 31.54 -12.88
N SER A 457 -35.89 30.50 -13.27
CA SER A 457 -36.46 29.18 -13.56
C SER A 457 -36.96 28.46 -12.30
N ARG A 458 -38.14 27.83 -12.37
CA ARG A 458 -38.69 26.98 -11.29
C ARG A 458 -37.79 25.81 -10.89
N TYR A 459 -36.89 25.37 -11.77
CA TYR A 459 -35.97 24.25 -11.52
C TYR A 459 -34.61 24.68 -11.00
N ARG A 460 -34.39 25.99 -10.83
CA ARG A 460 -33.12 26.57 -10.33
C ARG A 460 -32.70 25.99 -8.98
N PHE A 461 -33.65 25.69 -8.10
CA PHE A 461 -33.36 25.11 -6.79
C PHE A 461 -32.79 23.69 -6.88
N ILE A 462 -33.26 22.87 -7.83
CA ILE A 462 -32.76 21.50 -8.07
C ILE A 462 -31.30 21.57 -8.51
N PHE A 463 -31.01 22.41 -9.50
CA PHE A 463 -29.63 22.66 -9.93
C PHE A 463 -28.75 23.10 -8.76
N ASN A 464 -29.19 24.11 -7.99
CA ASN A 464 -28.43 24.62 -6.86
C ASN A 464 -28.17 23.52 -5.82
N PHE A 465 -29.15 22.68 -5.53
CA PHE A 465 -29.01 21.58 -4.58
C PHE A 465 -27.99 20.55 -5.07
N ILE A 466 -28.16 20.02 -6.28
CA ILE A 466 -27.27 18.99 -6.84
C ILE A 466 -25.84 19.51 -6.97
N HIS A 467 -25.66 20.69 -7.58
CA HIS A 467 -24.35 21.29 -7.79
C HIS A 467 -23.62 21.55 -6.46
N THR A 468 -24.35 22.04 -5.45
CA THR A 468 -23.80 22.28 -4.11
C THR A 468 -23.48 20.98 -3.40
N PHE A 469 -24.38 19.99 -3.42
CA PHE A 469 -24.18 18.69 -2.78
C PHE A 469 -22.95 17.97 -3.33
N VAL A 470 -22.86 17.81 -4.66
CA VAL A 470 -21.69 17.19 -5.30
C VAL A 470 -20.41 17.96 -4.97
N GLY A 471 -20.47 19.28 -4.87
CA GLY A 471 -19.31 20.14 -4.60
C GLY A 471 -18.79 19.98 -3.19
N PHE A 472 -19.69 20.02 -2.21
CA PHE A 472 -19.33 19.79 -0.81
C PHE A 472 -18.86 18.36 -0.56
N SER A 473 -19.50 17.35 -1.15
CA SER A 473 -19.04 15.97 -1.05
C SER A 473 -17.64 15.79 -1.62
N SER A 474 -17.33 16.44 -2.76
CA SER A 474 -15.98 16.42 -3.33
C SER A 474 -14.94 17.03 -2.38
N LEU A 475 -15.27 18.16 -1.74
CA LEU A 475 -14.39 18.82 -0.77
C LEU A 475 -14.15 17.96 0.49
N ILE A 476 -15.18 17.26 1.00
CA ILE A 476 -15.03 16.36 2.15
C ILE A 476 -14.13 15.17 1.77
N LEU A 477 -14.42 14.53 0.63
CA LEU A 477 -13.64 13.38 0.16
C LEU A 477 -12.19 13.76 -0.19
N SER A 478 -11.95 14.96 -0.72
CA SER A 478 -10.58 15.42 -1.02
C SER A 478 -9.75 15.55 0.25
N ASN A 479 -10.33 16.09 1.33
CA ASN A 479 -9.66 16.20 2.62
C ASN A 479 -9.38 14.82 3.24
N ALA A 480 -10.34 13.89 3.18
CA ALA A 480 -10.12 12.51 3.60
C ALA A 480 -9.00 11.83 2.80
N THR A 481 -9.00 12.02 1.48
CA THR A 481 -7.98 11.46 0.56
C THR A 481 -6.59 12.02 0.84
N LEU A 482 -6.47 13.34 1.06
CA LEU A 482 -5.21 13.97 1.43
C LEU A 482 -4.71 13.46 2.79
N PHE A 483 -5.61 13.27 3.76
CA PHE A 483 -5.24 12.72 5.07
C PHE A 483 -4.69 11.30 4.94
N LEU A 484 -5.33 10.43 4.16
CA LEU A 484 -4.83 9.07 3.90
C LEU A 484 -3.44 9.08 3.22
N ALA A 485 -3.18 10.05 2.33
CA ALA A 485 -1.89 10.17 1.65
C ALA A 485 -0.72 10.44 2.61
N THR A 486 -0.96 11.10 3.76
CA THR A 486 0.08 11.42 4.75
C THR A 486 0.65 10.20 5.48
N TYR A 487 0.09 9.01 5.27
CA TYR A 487 0.62 7.75 5.78
C TYR A 487 1.54 7.04 4.80
N PHE A 488 1.70 7.56 3.58
CA PHE A 488 2.61 6.96 2.61
C PHE A 488 4.07 7.20 2.98
N PRO A 489 4.99 6.28 2.64
CA PRO A 489 6.42 6.41 2.94
C PRO A 489 7.09 7.70 2.42
N ILE A 490 6.45 8.38 1.46
CA ILE A 490 6.92 9.68 0.96
C ILE A 490 6.89 10.76 2.06
N PHE A 491 5.98 10.63 3.03
CA PHE A 491 5.97 11.42 4.25
C PHE A 491 6.75 10.67 5.32
N LYS A 492 8.02 11.05 5.50
CA LYS A 492 8.96 10.37 6.41
C LYS A 492 8.56 10.44 7.88
N ASP A 493 7.71 11.39 8.26
CA ASP A 493 7.34 11.65 9.64
C ASP A 493 5.90 12.16 9.79
N ASN A 494 5.54 12.45 11.03
CA ASN A 494 4.19 12.86 11.41
C ASN A 494 3.87 14.31 11.01
N ARG A 495 4.81 15.08 10.42
CA ARG A 495 4.62 16.51 10.11
C ARG A 495 3.51 16.71 9.08
N GLY A 496 3.44 15.86 8.06
CA GLY A 496 2.37 15.93 7.05
C GLY A 496 0.98 15.84 7.70
N ARG A 497 0.82 14.94 8.67
CA ARG A 497 -0.43 14.78 9.45
C ARG A 497 -0.75 16.02 10.28
N ILE A 498 0.24 16.56 10.99
CA ILE A 498 0.05 17.76 11.82
C ILE A 498 -0.38 18.95 10.95
N ILE A 499 0.24 19.15 9.79
CA ILE A 499 -0.10 20.21 8.84
C ILE A 499 -1.53 20.02 8.32
N LEU A 500 -1.94 18.80 8.00
CA LEU A 500 -3.31 18.49 7.58
C LEU A 500 -4.33 18.73 8.69
N ILE A 501 -4.01 18.43 9.95
CA ILE A 501 -4.87 18.76 11.09
C ILE A 501 -5.04 20.27 11.24
N ILE A 502 -3.94 21.03 11.11
CA ILE A 502 -3.98 22.50 11.12
C ILE A 502 -4.85 23.02 9.96
N TRP A 503 -4.70 22.44 8.77
CA TRP A 503 -5.52 22.77 7.61
C TRP A 503 -7.02 22.49 7.84
N LEU A 504 -7.36 21.34 8.41
CA LEU A 504 -8.75 20.99 8.75
C LEU A 504 -9.34 21.95 9.80
N GLY A 505 -8.55 22.31 10.81
CA GLY A 505 -8.95 23.34 11.78
C GLY A 505 -9.19 24.70 11.10
N TRP A 506 -8.28 25.11 10.22
CA TRP A 506 -8.38 26.37 9.48
C TRP A 506 -9.60 26.42 8.56
N ILE A 507 -9.88 25.35 7.82
CA ILE A 507 -11.02 25.33 6.89
C ILE A 507 -12.34 25.40 7.66
N VAL A 508 -12.47 24.68 8.78
CA VAL A 508 -13.68 24.77 9.63
C VAL A 508 -13.81 26.17 10.23
N PHE A 509 -12.72 26.73 10.74
CA PHE A 509 -12.69 28.08 11.31
C PHE A 509 -13.14 29.13 10.29
N ILE A 510 -12.53 29.16 9.10
CA ILE A 510 -12.82 30.20 8.12
C ILE A 510 -14.26 30.11 7.57
N PHE A 511 -14.77 28.90 7.32
CA PHE A 511 -16.17 28.70 6.92
C PHE A 511 -17.13 29.19 8.01
N THR A 512 -16.81 28.91 9.28
CA THR A 512 -17.63 29.34 10.42
C THR A 512 -17.65 30.87 10.54
N ILE A 513 -16.49 31.53 10.44
CA ILE A 513 -16.40 32.99 10.47
C ILE A 513 -17.20 33.63 9.33
N PHE A 514 -17.03 33.16 8.09
CA PHE A 514 -17.82 33.66 6.96
C PHE A 514 -19.32 33.43 7.15
N GLN A 515 -19.72 32.28 7.72
CA GLN A 515 -21.12 31.98 8.01
C GLN A 515 -21.70 32.91 9.09
N ILE A 516 -20.93 33.23 10.14
CA ILE A 516 -21.31 34.19 11.18
C ILE A 516 -21.51 35.58 10.57
N ILE A 517 -20.53 36.07 9.79
CA ILE A 517 -20.60 37.37 9.10
C ILE A 517 -21.84 37.42 8.20
N GLN A 518 -22.03 36.42 7.34
CA GLN A 518 -23.19 36.38 6.45
C GLN A 518 -24.53 36.37 7.22
N SER A 519 -24.60 35.63 8.33
CA SER A 519 -25.82 35.55 9.14
C SER A 519 -26.11 36.87 9.87
N TYR A 520 -25.07 37.55 10.37
CA TYR A 520 -25.17 38.87 11.00
C TYR A 520 -25.74 39.91 10.04
N TYR A 521 -25.15 40.07 8.86
CA TYR A 521 -25.62 41.04 7.86
C TYR A 521 -27.00 40.67 7.29
N ARG A 522 -27.29 39.37 7.10
CA ARG A 522 -28.64 38.93 6.69
C ARG A 522 -29.72 39.31 7.71
N LYS A 523 -29.46 39.08 9.01
CA LYS A 523 -30.42 39.44 10.08
C LYS A 523 -30.63 40.95 10.15
N LYS A 524 -29.55 41.73 10.03
CA LYS A 524 -29.60 43.20 10.06
C LYS A 524 -30.37 43.79 8.87
N ASN A 525 -30.13 43.28 7.66
CA ASN A 525 -30.85 43.73 6.46
C ASN A 525 -32.35 43.41 6.55
N ASN A 526 -32.70 42.23 7.07
CA ASN A 526 -34.10 41.88 7.30
C ASN A 526 -34.74 42.79 8.37
N ALA A 527 -34.04 43.09 9.47
CA ALA A 527 -34.54 44.00 10.50
C ALA A 527 -34.77 45.43 9.97
N SER A 528 -33.88 45.94 9.13
CA SER A 528 -34.05 47.25 8.48
C SER A 528 -35.18 47.27 7.44
N GLY A 529 -35.45 46.15 6.77
CA GLY A 529 -36.58 46.00 5.85
C GLY A 529 -37.95 46.09 6.56
N TYR A 530 -38.07 45.44 7.73
CA TYR A 530 -39.29 45.50 8.54
C TYR A 530 -39.58 46.91 9.10
N THR A 531 -38.55 47.67 9.49
CA THR A 531 -38.74 49.05 9.97
C THR A 531 -39.20 50.02 8.87
N ASN A 532 -38.79 49.80 7.61
CA ASN A 532 -39.19 50.63 6.48
C ASN A 532 -40.63 50.35 6.00
N LEU A 533 -41.09 49.09 6.08
CA LEU A 533 -42.48 48.72 5.78
C LEU A 533 -43.47 49.35 6.77
N ASN A 534 -43.14 49.42 8.06
CA ASN A 534 -43.98 50.09 9.07
C ASN A 534 -44.00 51.63 8.92
N SER A 535 -43.00 52.22 8.26
CA SER A 535 -42.97 53.67 7.96
C SER A 535 -43.80 54.06 6.73
N SER A 536 -44.27 53.09 5.93
CA SER A 536 -44.94 53.32 4.64
C SER A 536 -46.45 53.58 4.75
N ASN A 537 -47.01 53.64 5.98
CA ASN A 537 -48.35 54.15 6.26
C ASN A 537 -48.34 55.68 6.45
N THR A 538 -47.51 56.40 5.69
CA THR A 538 -47.41 57.85 5.74
C THR A 538 -48.49 58.45 4.84
N THR A 539 -49.31 59.33 5.40
CA THR A 539 -50.36 60.05 4.68
C THR A 539 -49.76 61.01 3.64
N ILE A 540 -50.52 61.42 2.62
CA ILE A 540 -50.05 62.36 1.58
C ILE A 540 -49.53 63.68 2.19
N ALA A 541 -49.98 64.06 3.39
CA ALA A 541 -49.43 65.18 4.16
C ALA A 541 -47.94 65.00 4.54
N ASP A 542 -47.50 63.78 4.87
CA ASP A 542 -46.13 63.48 5.28
C ASP A 542 -45.14 63.40 4.09
N LEU A 543 -45.64 63.19 2.87
CA LEU A 543 -44.83 63.19 1.65
C LEU A 543 -44.42 64.61 1.24
N VAL A 544 -45.26 65.61 1.55
CA VAL A 544 -44.95 67.02 1.30
C VAL A 544 -43.91 67.52 2.31
N GLU A 545 -44.03 67.14 3.58
CA GLU A 545 -43.06 67.53 4.63
C GLU A 545 -41.71 66.78 4.52
N ASN A 546 -41.69 65.54 4.04
CA ASN A 546 -40.45 64.79 3.83
C ASN A 546 -39.67 65.16 2.56
N SER A 547 -40.25 65.93 1.64
CA SER A 547 -39.51 66.46 0.47
C SER A 547 -38.43 67.50 0.85
N MET A 548 -38.33 67.88 2.12
CA MET A 548 -37.33 68.83 2.63
C MET A 548 -36.43 68.29 3.76
N THR A 549 -36.42 66.98 4.08
CA THR A 549 -35.57 66.45 5.18
C THR A 549 -34.39 65.57 4.74
N PRO A 550 -33.19 65.73 5.36
CA PRO A 550 -31.97 64.99 5.00
C PRO A 550 -31.94 63.51 5.45
N LYS A 551 -33.02 62.99 6.04
CA LYS A 551 -33.05 61.65 6.66
C LYS A 551 -32.93 60.51 5.64
N THR A 552 -33.53 60.63 4.46
CA THR A 552 -33.48 59.60 3.41
C THR A 552 -32.07 59.47 2.81
N THR A 553 -31.37 60.59 2.65
CA THR A 553 -29.97 60.62 2.19
C THR A 553 -29.02 60.06 3.25
N SER A 554 -29.25 60.39 4.53
CA SER A 554 -28.47 59.85 5.67
C SER A 554 -28.57 58.33 5.77
N ASN A 555 -29.78 57.76 5.68
CA ASN A 555 -30.00 56.31 5.74
C ASN A 555 -29.44 55.56 4.53
N ARG A 556 -29.35 56.21 3.36
CA ARG A 556 -28.71 55.65 2.17
C ARG A 556 -27.18 55.64 2.30
N LEU A 557 -26.60 56.73 2.79
CA LEU A 557 -25.16 56.86 3.05
C LEU A 557 -24.68 55.84 4.09
N THR A 558 -25.44 55.61 5.16
CA THR A 558 -25.09 54.61 6.18
C THR A 558 -25.16 53.18 5.63
N ASN A 559 -26.17 52.83 4.84
CA ASN A 559 -26.28 51.51 4.20
C ASN A 559 -25.17 51.27 3.15
N GLU A 560 -24.81 52.28 2.35
CA GLU A 560 -23.69 52.19 1.39
C GLU A 560 -22.34 52.06 2.13
N GLN A 561 -22.15 52.77 3.25
CA GLN A 561 -20.95 52.66 4.08
C GLN A 561 -20.82 51.29 4.76
N GLU A 562 -21.93 50.73 5.26
CA GLU A 562 -21.93 49.42 5.91
C GLU A 562 -21.75 48.25 4.94
N THR A 563 -22.37 48.31 3.76
CA THR A 563 -22.13 47.32 2.68
C THR A 563 -20.67 47.36 2.21
N SER A 564 -20.07 48.55 2.12
CA SER A 564 -18.64 48.71 1.87
C SER A 564 -17.76 48.07 2.96
N PHE A 565 -18.17 48.16 4.23
CA PHE A 565 -17.44 47.53 5.33
C PHE A 565 -17.55 46.00 5.31
N GLU A 566 -18.74 45.43 5.06
CA GLU A 566 -18.93 43.98 4.88
C GLU A 566 -18.00 43.44 3.78
N GLU A 567 -17.99 44.10 2.63
CA GLU A 567 -17.17 43.72 1.48
C GLU A 567 -15.68 43.75 1.84
N LYS A 568 -15.20 44.86 2.43
CA LYS A 568 -13.79 44.99 2.86
C LYS A 568 -13.39 43.89 3.85
N LEU A 569 -14.23 43.62 4.85
CA LEU A 569 -13.96 42.57 5.84
C LEU A 569 -13.84 41.19 5.18
N LYS A 570 -14.79 40.85 4.30
CA LYS A 570 -14.76 39.58 3.55
C LYS A 570 -13.52 39.48 2.66
N ASN A 571 -13.17 40.55 1.95
CA ASN A 571 -11.97 40.58 1.10
C ASN A 571 -10.69 40.34 1.91
N VAL A 572 -10.55 40.95 3.09
CA VAL A 572 -9.42 40.73 4.00
C VAL A 572 -9.35 39.27 4.45
N LEU A 573 -10.48 38.69 4.89
CA LEU A 573 -10.53 37.29 5.31
C LEU A 573 -10.20 36.32 4.16
N LEU A 574 -10.65 36.62 2.95
CA LEU A 574 -10.31 35.83 1.77
C LEU A 574 -8.81 35.90 1.45
N ALA A 575 -8.20 37.09 1.55
CA ALA A 575 -6.76 37.25 1.35
C ALA A 575 -5.96 36.47 2.39
N ILE A 576 -6.37 36.50 3.66
CA ILE A 576 -5.77 35.68 4.73
C ILE A 576 -5.92 34.19 4.42
N HIS A 577 -7.10 33.75 3.98
CA HIS A 577 -7.31 32.35 3.61
C HIS A 577 -6.38 31.91 2.47
N ILE A 578 -6.27 32.69 1.40
CA ILE A 578 -5.39 32.42 0.27
C ILE A 578 -3.93 32.33 0.74
N LEU A 579 -3.50 33.25 1.61
CA LEU A 579 -2.15 33.25 2.17
C LEU A 579 -1.88 31.97 2.99
N VAL A 580 -2.77 31.62 3.92
CA VAL A 580 -2.62 30.41 4.75
C VAL A 580 -2.65 29.14 3.90
N ALA A 581 -3.58 29.05 2.95
CA ALA A 581 -3.68 27.91 2.04
C ALA A 581 -2.42 27.75 1.17
N ALA A 582 -1.85 28.86 0.68
CA ALA A 582 -0.61 28.85 -0.09
C ALA A 582 0.59 28.42 0.76
N ILE A 583 0.75 28.97 1.96
CA ILE A 583 1.84 28.61 2.89
C ILE A 583 1.76 27.12 3.24
N LEU A 584 0.58 26.63 3.65
CA LEU A 584 0.41 25.21 4.00
C LEU A 584 0.63 24.28 2.81
N SER A 585 0.19 24.68 1.61
CA SER A 585 0.47 23.93 0.37
C SER A 585 1.97 23.86 0.08
N ILE A 586 2.70 24.98 0.21
CA ILE A 586 4.15 25.02 0.01
C ILE A 586 4.84 24.13 1.03
N ILE A 587 4.54 24.26 2.32
CA ILE A 587 5.17 23.45 3.36
C ILE A 587 4.88 21.95 3.11
N LEU A 588 3.64 21.59 2.83
CA LEU A 588 3.29 20.19 2.59
C LEU A 588 3.97 19.61 1.35
N THR A 589 4.09 20.40 0.27
CA THR A 589 4.80 19.96 -0.94
C THR A 589 6.31 19.88 -0.75
N THR A 590 6.92 20.72 0.10
CA THR A 590 8.34 20.58 0.45
C THR A 590 8.64 19.30 1.23
N LEU A 591 7.66 18.71 1.91
CA LEU A 591 7.84 17.40 2.58
C LEU A 591 7.82 16.21 1.60
N ILE A 592 7.32 16.42 0.38
CA ILE A 592 7.19 15.39 -0.68
C ILE A 592 8.44 15.33 -1.57
N LEU A 593 9.14 16.46 -1.70
CA LEU A 593 10.38 16.63 -2.44
C LEU A 593 11.56 16.01 -1.67
#